data_AF-B3LRU7-F1
#
_entry.id   AF-B3LRU7-F1
#
_cell.length_a   1.000
_cell.length_b   1.000
_cell.length_c   1.000
_cell.angle_alpha   90.00
_cell.angle_beta   90.00
_cell.angle_gamma   90.00
#
_symmetry.space_group_name_H-M   'P 1'
#
loop_
_entity.id
_entity.type
_entity.pdbx_description
1 polymer ?
#
loop_
_entity_poly.entity_id
_entity_poly.type
_entity_poly.pdbx_seq_one_letter_code
_entity_poly.pdbx_strand_id
1 'polypeptide(L)'
;MCTAVIFLFMVWLFRNIRMIVLSVKMEHKMQFLSTIINEQESGANGWDEIARKINRYLFEKKVWNNEEFFFDGIDCEWFFSHFFYRLLSAKKSMWLLPLNVELWPYIKEAQLSRNEESLMKK
;
A
#
# COMPACT_ATOMS: atom_id res chain seq x y z
N MET A 1 -20.67 -5.85 -30.75
CA MET A 1 -19.51 -6.42 -30.00
C MET A 1 -18.35 -5.45 -29.86
N CYS A 2 -18.06 -4.56 -30.82
CA CYS A 2 -16.91 -3.64 -30.75
C CYS A 2 -16.98 -2.57 -29.63
N THR A 3 -18.16 -2.05 -29.29
CA THR A 3 -18.30 -0.97 -28.30
C THR A 3 -17.95 -1.40 -26.88
N ALA A 4 -18.36 -2.60 -26.47
CA ALA A 4 -18.03 -3.15 -25.15
C ALA A 4 -16.53 -3.43 -25.01
N VAL A 5 -15.88 -3.95 -26.06
CA VAL A 5 -14.42 -4.20 -26.06
C VAL A 5 -13.65 -2.88 -25.97
N ILE A 6 -14.06 -1.85 -26.70
CA ILE A 6 -13.46 -0.50 -26.62
C ILE A 6 -13.65 0.09 -25.22
N PHE A 7 -14.85 -0.03 -24.64
CA PHE A 7 -15.12 0.48 -23.28
C PHE A 7 -14.23 -0.19 -22.24
N LEU A 8 -14.10 -1.52 -22.28
CA LEU A 8 -13.22 -2.27 -21.37
C LEU A 8 -11.75 -1.87 -21.54
N PHE A 9 -11.31 -1.64 -22.78
CA PHE A 9 -9.95 -1.17 -23.05
C PHE A 9 -9.70 0.24 -22.50
N MET A 10 -10.66 1.16 -22.62
CA MET A 10 -10.55 2.50 -22.04
C MET A 10 -10.50 2.47 -20.50
N VAL A 11 -11.33 1.63 -19.87
CA VAL A 11 -11.29 1.42 -18.41
C VAL A 11 -9.94 0.85 -17.97
N TRP A 12 -9.39 -0.11 -18.73
CA TRP A 12 -8.08 -0.68 -18.46
C TRP A 12 -6.95 0.35 -18.60
N LEU A 13 -6.96 1.15 -19.68
CA LEU A 13 -5.99 2.24 -19.87
C LEU A 13 -6.06 3.25 -18.73
N PHE A 14 -7.26 3.70 -18.38
CA PHE A 14 -7.48 4.67 -17.30
C PHE A 14 -6.93 4.16 -15.96
N ARG A 15 -7.22 2.89 -15.62
CA ARG A 15 -6.67 2.24 -14.41
C ARG A 15 -5.14 2.21 -14.44
N ASN A 16 -4.52 1.84 -15.57
CA ASN A 16 -3.06 1.80 -15.68
C ASN A 16 -2.44 3.19 -15.58
N ILE A 17 -3.03 4.21 -16.18
CA ILE A 17 -2.55 5.59 -16.10
C ILE A 17 -2.63 6.09 -14.65
N ARG A 18 -3.75 5.89 -13.94
CA ARG A 18 -3.89 6.24 -12.52
C ARG A 18 -2.86 5.55 -11.64
N MET A 19 -2.63 4.25 -11.89
CA MET A 19 -1.59 3.48 -11.20
C MET A 19 -0.22 4.09 -11.43
N ILE A 20 0.14 4.48 -12.67
CA ILE A 20 1.42 5.12 -12.99
C ILE A 20 1.55 6.48 -12.29
N VAL A 21 0.53 7.34 -12.37
CA VAL A 21 0.56 8.70 -11.81
C VAL A 21 0.85 8.69 -10.31
N LEU A 22 0.15 7.86 -9.54
CA LEU A 22 0.44 7.71 -8.12
C LEU A 22 1.71 6.89 -7.86
N SER A 23 2.13 6.00 -8.77
CA SER A 23 3.38 5.22 -8.63
C SER A 23 4.64 6.05 -8.72
N VAL A 24 4.65 7.08 -9.56
CA VAL A 24 5.87 7.79 -9.96
C VAL A 24 6.38 8.76 -8.90
N LYS A 25 5.50 9.37 -8.09
CA LYS A 25 5.91 10.36 -7.07
C LYS A 25 5.50 9.99 -5.65
N MET A 26 6.48 9.92 -4.76
CA MET A 26 6.28 9.55 -3.35
C MET A 26 5.44 10.58 -2.57
N GLU A 27 5.52 11.86 -2.93
CA GLU A 27 4.77 12.94 -2.27
C GLU A 27 3.25 12.71 -2.29
N HIS A 28 2.68 12.28 -3.43
CA HIS A 28 1.24 12.07 -3.56
C HIS A 28 0.78 10.79 -2.85
N LYS A 29 1.64 9.76 -2.82
CA LYS A 29 1.38 8.55 -2.02
C LYS A 29 1.32 8.88 -0.54
N MET A 30 2.26 9.68 -0.05
CA MET A 30 2.29 10.11 1.35
C MET A 30 1.07 10.94 1.70
N GLN A 31 0.69 11.89 0.83
CA GLN A 31 -0.53 12.68 1.03
C GLN A 31 -1.80 11.81 1.08
N PHE A 32 -1.90 10.82 0.18
CA PHE A 32 -3.00 9.86 0.17
C PHE A 32 -3.11 9.09 1.48
N LEU A 33 -2.01 8.50 1.94
CA LEU A 33 -1.98 7.74 3.19
C LEU A 33 -2.23 8.62 4.42
N SER A 34 -1.66 9.83 4.46
CA SER A 34 -1.92 10.78 5.56
C SER A 34 -3.38 11.19 5.63
N THR A 35 -4.03 11.37 4.48
CA THR A 35 -5.47 11.71 4.44
C THR A 35 -6.31 10.56 5.01
N ILE A 36 -6.00 9.31 4.63
CA ILE A 36 -6.69 8.13 5.18
C ILE A 36 -6.56 8.08 6.71
N ILE A 37 -5.35 8.25 7.25
CA ILE A 37 -5.10 8.21 8.70
C ILE A 37 -5.91 9.28 9.42
N ASN A 38 -5.87 10.53 8.94
CA ASN A 38 -6.57 11.65 9.56
C ASN A 38 -8.10 11.47 9.54
N GLU A 39 -8.67 10.97 8.44
CA GLU A 39 -10.13 10.75 8.36
C GLU A 39 -10.57 9.62 9.29
N GLN A 40 -9.78 8.54 9.38
CA GLN A 40 -10.08 7.39 10.22
C GLN A 40 -10.00 7.73 11.71
N GLU A 41 -9.09 8.61 12.11
CA GLU A 41 -9.00 9.15 13.48
C GLU A 41 -10.18 10.07 13.83
N SER A 42 -10.78 10.75 12.84
CA SER A 42 -11.93 11.63 13.06
C SER A 42 -13.26 10.89 13.23
N GLY A 43 -13.29 9.57 12.99
CA GLY A 43 -14.51 8.75 13.00
C GLY A 43 -15.43 8.98 11.80
N ALA A 44 -15.02 9.82 10.84
CA ALA A 44 -15.70 10.03 9.57
C ALA A 44 -15.34 8.90 8.60
N ASN A 45 -16.09 7.79 8.69
CA ASN A 45 -15.78 6.53 8.01
C ASN A 45 -16.12 6.52 6.49
N GLY A 46 -16.04 7.65 5.81
CA GLY A 46 -16.44 7.77 4.41
C GLY A 46 -15.26 7.72 3.47
N TRP A 47 -15.03 6.59 2.79
CA TRP A 47 -14.10 6.53 1.66
C TRP A 47 -14.44 7.58 0.58
N ASP A 48 -15.70 7.99 0.46
CA ASP A 48 -16.14 9.09 -0.40
C ASP A 48 -15.49 10.43 -0.04
N GLU A 49 -15.33 10.71 1.25
CA GLU A 49 -14.71 11.96 1.71
C GLU A 49 -13.20 11.95 1.45
N ILE A 50 -12.56 10.80 1.63
CA ILE A 50 -11.15 10.58 1.26
C ILE A 50 -10.97 10.78 -0.25
N ALA A 51 -11.82 10.17 -1.06
CA ALA A 51 -11.82 10.32 -2.52
C ALA A 51 -11.92 11.79 -2.92
N ARG A 52 -12.89 12.53 -2.34
CA ARG A 52 -13.11 13.95 -2.58
C ARG A 52 -11.92 14.82 -2.19
N LYS A 53 -11.30 14.59 -1.02
CA LYS A 53 -10.12 15.34 -0.56
C LYS A 53 -8.93 15.12 -1.50
N ILE A 54 -8.71 13.89 -1.93
CA ILE A 54 -7.57 13.54 -2.78
C ILE A 54 -7.75 13.99 -4.21
N ASN A 55 -8.95 13.86 -4.78
CA ASN A 55 -9.25 14.38 -6.10
C ASN A 55 -8.93 15.87 -6.21
N ARG A 56 -9.40 16.66 -5.25
CA ARG A 56 -9.10 18.10 -5.18
C ARG A 56 -7.61 18.37 -5.03
N TYR A 57 -6.91 17.66 -4.15
CA TYR A 57 -5.46 17.79 -4.00
C TYR A 57 -4.71 17.52 -5.32
N LEU A 58 -5.06 16.45 -6.03
CA LEU A 58 -4.40 16.08 -7.30
C LEU A 58 -4.71 17.07 -8.42
N PHE A 59 -5.93 17.61 -8.44
CA PHE A 59 -6.33 18.67 -9.36
C PHE A 59 -5.57 19.97 -9.11
N GLU A 60 -5.53 20.45 -7.86
CA GLU A 60 -4.82 21.67 -7.45
C GLU A 60 -3.31 21.58 -7.74
N LYS A 61 -2.72 20.39 -7.56
CA LYS A 61 -1.31 20.13 -7.87
C LYS A 61 -1.04 19.92 -9.36
N LYS A 62 -2.06 19.98 -10.22
CA LYS A 62 -1.98 19.72 -11.67
C LYS A 62 -1.35 18.36 -11.99
N VAL A 63 -1.57 17.39 -11.09
CA VAL A 63 -1.14 15.99 -11.24
C VAL A 63 -2.18 15.24 -12.08
N TRP A 64 -3.44 15.63 -11.93
CA TRP A 64 -4.56 15.13 -12.71
C TRP A 64 -5.30 16.30 -13.36
N ASN A 65 -5.86 16.07 -14.55
CA ASN A 65 -6.42 17.14 -15.38
C ASN A 65 -7.84 17.56 -14.97
N ASN A 66 -8.50 16.79 -14.10
CA ASN A 66 -9.85 17.06 -13.62
C ASN A 66 -9.99 16.66 -12.14
N GLU A 67 -11.16 16.90 -11.55
CA GLU A 67 -11.48 16.53 -10.16
C GLU A 67 -12.00 15.09 -10.02
N GLU A 68 -11.81 14.24 -11.04
CA GLU A 68 -12.33 12.87 -11.09
C GLU A 68 -11.18 11.86 -11.20
N PHE A 69 -10.23 11.93 -10.27
CA PHE A 69 -9.21 10.88 -10.16
C PHE A 69 -9.86 9.58 -9.64
N PHE A 70 -10.60 9.66 -8.53
CA PHE A 70 -11.51 8.63 -8.04
C PHE A 70 -12.95 8.95 -8.41
N PHE A 71 -13.72 7.95 -8.81
CA PHE A 71 -15.14 8.12 -9.13
C PHE A 71 -16.00 8.26 -7.87
N ASP A 72 -15.73 7.43 -6.87
CA ASP A 72 -16.43 7.36 -5.59
C ASP A 72 -15.53 6.73 -4.51
N GLY A 73 -16.07 6.57 -3.31
CA GLY A 73 -15.39 5.91 -2.20
C GLY A 73 -15.08 4.43 -2.48
N ILE A 74 -15.91 3.73 -3.26
CA ILE A 74 -15.68 2.32 -3.60
C ILE A 74 -14.43 2.17 -4.48
N ASP A 75 -14.28 3.04 -5.48
CA ASP A 75 -13.10 3.11 -6.34
C ASP A 75 -11.85 3.53 -5.55
N CYS A 76 -11.99 4.47 -4.60
CA CYS A 76 -10.91 4.87 -3.71
C CYS A 76 -10.44 3.72 -2.80
N GLU A 77 -11.36 3.00 -2.17
CA GLU A 77 -11.07 1.83 -1.33
C GLU A 77 -10.43 0.70 -2.14
N TRP A 78 -10.99 0.41 -3.32
CA TRP A 78 -10.45 -0.60 -4.23
C TRP A 78 -9.03 -0.24 -4.64
N PHE A 79 -8.76 1.02 -4.97
CA PHE A 79 -7.42 1.49 -5.31
C PHE A 79 -6.45 1.34 -4.13
N PHE A 80 -6.85 1.74 -2.93
CA PHE A 80 -6.02 1.57 -1.72
C PHE A 80 -5.65 0.10 -1.52
N SER A 81 -6.67 -0.77 -1.54
CA SER A 81 -6.50 -2.21 -1.47
C SER A 81 -5.57 -2.71 -2.57
N HIS A 82 -5.86 -2.46 -3.84
CA HIS A 82 -5.08 -3.05 -4.93
C HIS A 82 -3.64 -2.54 -5.02
N PHE A 83 -3.41 -1.27 -4.73
CA PHE A 83 -2.10 -0.63 -4.85
C PHE A 83 -1.23 -0.84 -3.61
N PHE A 84 -1.78 -0.61 -2.42
CA PHE A 84 -1.01 -0.67 -1.17
C PHE A 84 -1.08 -2.04 -0.49
N TYR A 85 -2.15 -2.83 -0.65
CA TYR A 85 -2.16 -4.21 -0.12
C TYR A 85 -1.12 -5.08 -0.81
N ARG A 86 -0.89 -4.93 -2.12
CA ARG A 86 0.19 -5.67 -2.82
C ARG A 86 1.57 -5.26 -2.31
N LEU A 87 1.79 -4.00 -1.97
CA LEU A 87 3.02 -3.52 -1.33
C LEU A 87 3.18 -4.09 0.09
N LEU A 88 2.09 -4.14 0.86
CA LEU A 88 2.06 -4.71 2.21
C LEU A 88 2.21 -6.24 2.18
N SER A 89 1.63 -6.94 1.21
CA SER A 89 1.75 -8.39 1.03
C SER A 89 3.12 -8.79 0.49
N ALA A 90 3.76 -7.96 -0.34
CA ALA A 90 5.13 -8.15 -0.78
C ALA A 90 6.14 -7.88 0.36
N LYS A 91 5.87 -6.90 1.22
CA LYS A 91 6.59 -6.79 2.49
C LYS A 91 6.35 -8.04 3.33
N LYS A 92 5.11 -8.51 3.47
CA LYS A 92 4.81 -9.77 4.17
C LYS A 92 5.61 -10.93 3.58
N SER A 93 5.73 -11.08 2.26
CA SER A 93 6.57 -12.13 1.65
C SER A 93 8.07 -11.95 1.93
N MET A 94 8.55 -10.72 2.08
CA MET A 94 9.92 -10.41 2.49
C MET A 94 10.17 -10.70 4.00
N TRP A 95 9.16 -10.50 4.84
CA TRP A 95 9.14 -10.95 6.25
C TRP A 95 8.85 -12.46 6.41
N LEU A 96 8.38 -13.12 5.33
CA LEU A 96 8.08 -14.56 5.27
C LEU A 96 9.22 -15.38 4.65
N LEU A 97 10.41 -14.80 4.43
CA LEU A 97 11.63 -15.61 4.45
C LEU A 97 11.72 -16.21 5.87
N PRO A 98 11.53 -17.53 6.04
CA PRO A 98 11.26 -18.10 7.34
C PRO A 98 12.59 -18.25 8.08
N LEU A 99 12.93 -17.30 8.96
CA LEU A 99 13.64 -17.73 10.16
C LEU A 99 12.59 -18.38 11.04
N ASN A 100 12.47 -19.70 10.86
CA ASN A 100 11.57 -20.59 11.56
C ASN A 100 11.44 -20.19 13.03
N VAL A 101 10.27 -19.70 13.43
CA VAL A 101 10.06 -19.25 14.80
C VAL A 101 10.26 -20.41 15.80
N GLU A 102 10.02 -21.64 15.35
CA GLU A 102 10.27 -22.88 16.08
C GLU A 102 11.76 -23.19 16.29
N LEU A 103 12.65 -22.60 15.49
CA LEU A 103 14.09 -22.76 15.63
C LEU A 103 14.69 -21.77 16.64
N TRP A 104 13.95 -20.73 17.07
CA TRP A 104 14.45 -19.74 18.04
C TRP A 104 14.92 -20.34 19.38
N PRO A 105 14.21 -21.29 19.99
CA PRO A 105 14.68 -21.94 21.22
C PRO A 105 16.02 -22.65 21.01
N TYR A 106 16.16 -23.40 19.92
CA TYR A 106 17.38 -24.14 19.59
C TYR A 106 18.55 -23.22 19.21
N ILE A 107 18.30 -22.12 18.49
CA ILE A 107 19.32 -21.11 18.18
C ILE A 107 19.81 -20.45 19.47
N LYS A 108 18.91 -20.13 20.40
CA LYS A 108 19.26 -19.54 21.70
C LYS A 108 20.08 -20.52 22.55
N GLU A 109 19.70 -21.79 22.58
CA GLU A 109 20.41 -22.85 23.30
C GLU A 109 21.82 -23.09 22.73
N ALA A 110 21.95 -23.16 21.40
CA ALA A 110 23.24 -23.31 20.72
C ALA A 110 24.19 -22.11 20.93
N GLN A 111 23.65 -20.90 21.09
CA GLN A 111 24.45 -19.72 21.44
C GLN A 111 24.93 -19.75 22.89
N LEU A 112 24.08 -20.19 23.82
CA LEU A 112 24.43 -20.30 25.25
C LEU A 112 25.53 -21.34 25.48
N SER A 113 25.40 -22.54 24.87
CA SER A 113 26.41 -23.60 25.01
C SER A 113 27.79 -23.19 24.47
N ARG A 114 27.82 -22.46 23.34
CA ARG A 114 29.06 -21.93 22.77
C ARG A 114 29.73 -20.89 23.68
N ASN A 115 28.95 -20.06 24.37
CA ASN A 115 29.47 -19.04 25.27
C ASN A 115 29.99 -19.64 26.60
N GLU A 116 29.32 -20.66 27.14
CA GLU A 116 29.81 -21.40 28.31
C GLU A 116 31.15 -22.11 28.02
N GLU A 117 31.32 -22.70 26.84
CA GLU A 117 32.58 -23.34 26.45
C GLU A 117 33.73 -22.33 26.28
N SER A 118 33.42 -21.09 25.91
CA SER A 118 34.39 -19.99 25.81
C SER A 118 34.77 -19.37 27.16
N LEU A 119 33.88 -19.44 28.16
CA LEU A 119 34.13 -18.99 29.53
C LEU A 119 34.92 -20.00 30.35
N MET A 120 34.83 -21.30 30.03
CA MET A 120 35.62 -22.36 30.67
C MET A 120 37.04 -22.54 30.09
N LYS A 121 37.40 -21.83 29.02
CA LYS A 121 38.73 -21.88 28.37
C LYS A 121 39.58 -20.63 28.62
N LYS A 122 39.32 -19.87 29.68
CA LYS A 122 40.11 -18.69 30.07
C LYS A 122 40.67 -18.83 31.49
#